data_AF-A0A2G5KJH4-F1
#
_entry.id   AF-A0A2G5KJH4-F1
#
_cell.length_a   1.000
_cell.length_b   1.000
_cell.length_c   1.000
_cell.angle_alpha   90.00
_cell.angle_beta   90.00
_cell.angle_gamma   90.00
#
_symmetry.space_group_name_H-M   'P 1'
#
loop_
_entity.id
_entity.type
_entity.pdbx_description
1 polymer ?
#
loop_
_entity_poly.entity_id
_entity_poly.type
_entity_poly.pdbx_seq_one_letter_code
_entity_poly.pdbx_strand_id
1 'polypeptide(L)'
;MKNVLNLIVLFIATLSLSCQGQSGFVKIDESEIDTVKLKSVQKLATDILLAQKRGTYYQLTSEEATAAMIEGLSETVQKSSHIQLKQLFGAFKEITFHSLLENEQRFRVYRFKGAYESDADVEVRAVTDSAGKLAGFFIKPWNESL
;
A
#
# COMPACT_ATOMS: atom_id res chain seq x y z
N MET A 1 38.85 -46.29 -42.31
CA MET A 1 37.60 -45.83 -42.94
C MET A 1 36.57 -45.57 -41.86
N LYS A 2 36.07 -44.32 -41.77
CA LYS A 2 34.72 -43.92 -41.30
C LYS A 2 34.31 -44.36 -39.88
N ASN A 3 33.81 -43.54 -38.96
CA ASN A 3 33.39 -42.15 -38.94
C ASN A 3 33.30 -41.72 -37.46
N VAL A 4 33.55 -40.44 -37.25
CA VAL A 4 33.19 -39.61 -36.10
C VAL A 4 31.80 -39.95 -35.55
N LEU A 5 31.66 -40.08 -34.22
CA LEU A 5 30.45 -39.64 -33.53
C LEU A 5 30.77 -39.27 -32.08
N ASN A 6 31.22 -38.02 -31.90
CA ASN A 6 31.25 -37.36 -30.61
C ASN A 6 29.82 -37.24 -30.10
N LEU A 7 29.45 -38.04 -29.10
CA LEU A 7 28.20 -37.84 -28.36
C LEU A 7 28.45 -36.77 -27.30
N ILE A 8 28.29 -35.51 -27.69
CA ILE A 8 28.19 -34.38 -26.77
C ILE A 8 26.87 -34.54 -26.03
N VAL A 9 26.93 -35.08 -24.81
CA VAL A 9 25.81 -35.04 -23.87
C VAL A 9 25.72 -33.59 -23.36
N LEU A 10 24.91 -32.80 -24.06
CA LEU A 10 24.49 -31.47 -23.64
C LEU A 10 23.53 -31.65 -22.46
N PHE A 11 24.07 -31.67 -21.24
CA PHE A 11 23.24 -31.63 -20.04
C PHE A 11 22.64 -30.23 -19.94
N ILE A 12 21.39 -30.13 -20.39
CA ILE A 12 20.56 -28.94 -20.34
C ILE A 12 20.54 -28.45 -18.89
N ALA A 13 21.19 -27.31 -18.66
CA ALA A 13 21.02 -26.55 -17.44
C ALA A 13 19.52 -26.32 -17.27
N THR A 14 18.92 -26.99 -16.30
CA THR A 14 17.59 -26.65 -15.81
C THR A 14 17.67 -25.22 -15.32
N LEU A 15 17.28 -24.29 -16.19
CA LEU A 15 16.90 -22.94 -15.81
C LEU A 15 15.85 -23.11 -14.73
N SER A 16 16.30 -23.01 -13.49
CA SER A 16 15.46 -22.77 -12.34
C SER A 16 14.80 -21.42 -12.61
N LEU A 17 13.66 -21.46 -13.31
CA LEU A 17 12.66 -20.41 -13.24
C LEU A 17 12.17 -20.43 -11.80
N SER A 18 12.98 -19.87 -10.91
CA SER A 18 12.48 -19.21 -9.73
C SER A 18 11.59 -18.09 -10.26
N CYS A 19 10.31 -18.40 -10.50
CA CYS A 19 9.25 -17.40 -10.51
C CYS A 19 9.29 -16.76 -9.12
N GLN A 20 10.15 -15.75 -9.01
CA GLN A 20 10.20 -14.81 -7.92
C GLN A 20 8.81 -14.19 -7.80
N GLY A 21 8.31 -14.14 -6.57
CA GLY A 21 6.92 -13.89 -6.24
C GLY A 21 6.36 -12.67 -6.95
N GLN A 22 5.44 -12.91 -7.86
CA GLN A 22 4.55 -11.86 -8.34
C GLN A 22 3.54 -11.64 -7.22
N SER A 23 3.73 -10.56 -6.45
CA SER A 23 2.68 -10.04 -5.58
C SER A 23 1.39 -10.03 -6.40
N GLY A 24 0.32 -10.68 -5.93
CA GLY A 24 -0.95 -10.81 -6.67
C GLY A 24 -1.69 -9.49 -6.92
N PHE A 25 -0.99 -8.36 -6.85
CA PHE A 25 -1.45 -7.01 -7.09
C PHE A 25 -0.95 -6.53 -8.46
N VAL A 26 -1.88 -6.06 -9.28
CA VAL A 26 -1.62 -5.47 -10.59
C VAL A 26 -1.87 -3.97 -10.50
N LYS A 27 -0.98 -3.17 -11.10
CA LYS A 27 -1.15 -1.72 -11.18
C LYS A 27 -2.30 -1.40 -12.15
N ILE A 28 -3.21 -0.56 -11.70
CA ILE A 28 -4.31 -0.03 -12.52
C ILE A 28 -3.79 1.14 -13.35
N ASP A 29 -4.15 1.19 -14.63
CA ASP A 29 -3.79 2.30 -15.51
C ASP A 29 -4.45 3.60 -15.05
N GLU A 30 -3.77 4.73 -15.18
CA GLU A 30 -4.28 6.02 -14.72
C GLU A 30 -5.60 6.41 -15.39
N SER A 31 -5.80 6.01 -16.65
CA SER A 31 -7.04 6.26 -17.40
C SER A 31 -8.24 5.47 -16.87
N GLU A 32 -7.99 4.38 -16.13
CA GLU A 32 -9.02 3.51 -15.54
C GLU A 32 -9.35 3.91 -14.09
N ILE A 33 -8.62 4.88 -13.52
CA ILE A 33 -8.82 5.29 -12.14
C ILE A 33 -10.12 6.10 -12.00
N ASP A 34 -11.04 5.58 -11.20
CA ASP A 34 -12.19 6.32 -10.70
C ASP A 34 -11.72 7.47 -9.79
N THR A 35 -11.66 8.67 -10.37
CA THR A 35 -11.16 9.86 -9.68
C THR A 35 -12.03 10.31 -8.51
N VAL A 36 -13.33 9.96 -8.50
CA VAL A 36 -14.23 10.28 -7.39
C VAL A 36 -13.88 9.40 -6.19
N LYS A 37 -13.70 8.09 -6.41
CA LYS A 37 -13.26 7.17 -5.36
C LYS A 37 -11.86 7.51 -4.85
N LEU A 38 -10.92 7.80 -5.74
CA LEU A 38 -9.58 8.23 -5.36
C LEU A 38 -9.62 9.44 -4.42
N LYS A 39 -10.36 10.49 -4.78
CA LYS A 39 -10.49 11.70 -3.95
C LYS A 39 -11.13 11.40 -2.60
N SER A 40 -12.13 10.52 -2.56
CA SER A 40 -12.77 10.08 -1.31
C SER A 40 -11.77 9.37 -0.38
N VAL A 41 -11.02 8.39 -0.90
CA VAL A 41 -10.01 7.66 -0.11
C VAL A 41 -8.87 8.57 0.34
N GLN A 42 -8.40 9.45 -0.54
CA GLN A 42 -7.36 10.43 -0.19
C GLN A 42 -7.83 11.39 0.90
N LYS A 43 -9.09 11.86 0.83
CA LYS A 43 -9.68 12.71 1.86
C LYS A 43 -9.74 11.96 3.19
N LEU A 44 -10.27 10.75 3.22
CA LEU A 44 -10.36 9.93 4.43
C LEU A 44 -8.98 9.71 5.08
N ALA A 45 -7.98 9.32 4.29
CA ALA A 45 -6.61 9.14 4.75
C ALA A 45 -6.02 10.45 5.33
N THR A 46 -6.28 11.58 4.66
CA THR A 46 -5.85 12.91 5.11
C THR A 46 -6.52 13.29 6.44
N ASP A 47 -7.82 13.06 6.57
CA ASP A 47 -8.58 13.41 7.77
C ASP A 47 -8.13 12.61 8.99
N ILE A 48 -7.83 11.31 8.82
CA ILE A 48 -7.22 10.46 9.85
C ILE A 48 -5.89 11.06 10.32
N LEU A 49 -4.99 11.38 9.39
CA LEU A 49 -3.66 11.91 9.71
C LEU A 49 -3.71 13.31 10.32
N LEU A 50 -4.63 14.17 9.87
CA LEU A 50 -4.82 15.50 10.43
C LEU A 50 -5.44 15.46 11.83
N ALA A 51 -6.37 14.54 12.10
CA ALA A 51 -6.89 14.33 13.45
C ALA A 51 -5.75 13.95 14.41
N GLN A 52 -4.93 12.98 14.03
CA GLN A 52 -3.74 12.57 14.78
C GLN A 52 -2.79 13.74 15.04
N LYS A 53 -2.47 14.53 14.01
CA LYS A 53 -1.61 15.73 14.12
C LYS A 53 -2.17 16.76 15.12
N ARG A 54 -3.48 16.88 15.24
CA ARG A 54 -4.17 17.77 16.21
C ARG A 54 -4.25 17.18 17.62
N GLY A 55 -3.70 15.98 17.86
CA GLY A 55 -3.80 15.29 19.13
C GLY A 55 -5.17 14.63 19.38
N THR A 56 -6.02 14.57 18.37
CA THR A 56 -7.32 13.87 18.40
C THR A 56 -7.23 12.54 17.65
N TYR A 57 -8.35 11.86 17.48
CA TYR A 57 -8.46 10.69 16.61
C TYR A 57 -9.62 10.89 15.63
N TYR A 58 -9.58 10.17 14.51
CA TYR A 58 -10.70 10.12 13.57
C TYR A 58 -11.58 8.92 13.89
N GLN A 59 -12.86 9.14 14.15
CA GLN A 59 -13.80 8.07 14.41
C GLN A 59 -14.38 7.55 13.09
N LEU A 60 -13.91 6.38 12.65
CA LEU A 60 -14.43 5.73 11.45
C LEU A 60 -15.88 5.31 11.64
N THR A 61 -16.68 5.51 10.59
CA THR A 61 -18.07 5.06 10.51
C THR A 61 -18.17 3.72 9.76
N SER A 62 -19.33 3.05 9.89
CA SER A 62 -19.65 1.83 9.14
C SER A 62 -19.82 2.06 7.64
N GLU A 63 -19.98 3.31 7.19
CA GLU A 63 -19.99 3.68 5.77
C GLU A 63 -18.57 3.77 5.21
N GLU A 64 -17.61 4.24 6.01
CA GLU A 64 -16.23 4.47 5.59
C GLU A 64 -15.36 3.21 5.67
N ALA A 65 -15.62 2.34 6.63
CA ALA A 65 -14.67 1.28 7.00
C ALA A 65 -15.35 -0.04 7.36
N THR A 66 -14.57 -1.12 7.23
CA THR A 66 -14.96 -2.45 7.72
C THR A 66 -15.01 -2.47 9.26
N ALA A 67 -15.79 -3.37 9.85
CA ALA A 67 -15.88 -3.49 11.32
C ALA A 67 -14.51 -3.72 11.97
N ALA A 68 -13.68 -4.57 11.37
CA ALA A 68 -12.31 -4.83 11.83
C ALA A 68 -11.44 -3.56 11.79
N MET A 69 -11.62 -2.70 10.79
CA MET A 69 -10.86 -1.45 10.69
C MET A 69 -11.36 -0.40 11.70
N ILE A 70 -12.66 -0.33 11.97
CA ILE A 70 -13.24 0.56 13.00
C ILE A 70 -12.67 0.20 14.37
N GLU A 71 -12.62 -1.09 14.70
CA GLU A 71 -12.04 -1.59 15.95
C GLU A 71 -10.50 -1.40 15.99
N GLY A 72 -9.83 -1.78 14.89
CA GLY A 72 -8.38 -1.76 14.79
C GLY A 72 -7.76 -0.36 14.75
N LEU A 73 -8.45 0.63 14.19
CA LEU A 73 -8.03 2.03 14.17
C LEU A 73 -8.64 2.83 15.34
N SER A 74 -8.72 2.21 16.52
CA SER A 74 -9.21 2.86 17.74
C SER A 74 -8.38 4.11 18.11
N GLU A 75 -8.95 4.95 18.98
CA GLU A 75 -8.26 6.13 19.53
C GLU A 75 -6.87 5.80 20.09
N THR A 76 -6.76 4.71 20.85
CA THR A 76 -5.50 4.25 21.46
C THR A 76 -4.46 3.90 20.39
N VAL A 77 -4.86 3.19 19.33
CA VAL A 77 -3.97 2.82 18.23
C VAL A 77 -3.54 4.05 17.44
N GLN A 78 -4.47 4.97 17.14
CA GLN A 78 -4.14 6.20 16.42
C GLN A 78 -3.16 7.10 17.20
N LYS A 79 -3.40 7.30 18.50
CA LYS A 79 -2.51 8.13 19.35
C LYS A 79 -1.12 7.51 19.50
N SER A 80 -1.04 6.21 19.77
CA SER A 80 0.25 5.52 19.90
C SER A 80 1.03 5.50 18.59
N SER A 81 0.36 5.27 17.46
CA SER A 81 0.97 5.33 16.13
C SER A 81 1.44 6.75 15.81
N HIS A 82 0.65 7.78 16.12
CA HIS A 82 1.05 9.17 15.90
C HIS A 82 2.35 9.54 16.62
N ILE A 83 2.50 9.12 17.89
CA ILE A 83 3.72 9.36 18.67
C ILE A 83 4.93 8.73 17.98
N GLN A 84 4.81 7.46 17.57
CA GLN A 84 5.90 6.74 16.88
C GLN A 84 6.24 7.39 15.54
N LEU A 85 5.24 7.72 14.72
CA LEU A 85 5.44 8.36 13.43
C LEU A 85 6.07 9.75 13.56
N LYS A 86 5.65 10.52 14.58
CA LYS A 86 6.26 11.82 14.85
C LYS A 86 7.73 11.70 15.28
N GLN A 87 8.09 10.65 16.00
CA GLN A 87 9.50 10.38 16.35
C GLN A 87 10.34 9.98 15.13
N LEU A 88 9.76 9.21 14.20
CA LEU A 88 10.46 8.69 13.02
C LEU A 88 10.56 9.72 11.88
N PHE A 89 9.48 10.43 11.60
CA PHE A 89 9.33 11.26 10.40
C PHE A 89 9.03 12.74 10.72
N GLY A 90 8.77 13.08 11.99
CA GLY A 90 8.32 14.41 12.39
C GLY A 90 6.84 14.67 12.08
N ALA A 91 6.42 15.92 12.05
CA ALA A 91 5.00 16.25 11.86
C ALA A 91 4.51 15.98 10.43
N PHE A 92 3.33 15.38 10.31
CA PHE A 92 2.63 15.19 9.03
C PHE A 92 2.30 16.54 8.37
N LYS A 93 2.42 16.62 7.04
CA LYS A 93 2.05 17.79 6.23
C LYS A 93 0.89 17.47 5.30
N GLU A 94 1.09 16.54 4.37
CA GLU A 94 0.13 16.21 3.32
C GLU A 94 0.40 14.83 2.71
N ILE A 95 -0.52 14.35 1.88
CA ILE A 95 -0.33 13.15 1.05
C ILE A 95 -0.60 13.47 -0.42
N THR A 96 0.16 12.85 -1.31
CA THR A 96 -0.02 12.94 -2.76
C THR A 96 -0.22 11.55 -3.34
N PHE A 97 -1.20 11.38 -4.23
CA PHE A 97 -1.44 10.10 -4.90
C PHE A 97 -0.23 9.67 -5.75
N HIS A 98 0.12 8.40 -5.69
CA HIS A 98 1.18 7.80 -6.50
C HIS A 98 0.66 6.70 -7.43
N SER A 99 -0.05 5.71 -6.87
CA SER A 99 -0.51 4.58 -7.68
C SER A 99 -1.65 3.83 -7.03
N LEU A 100 -2.49 3.21 -7.86
CA LEU A 100 -3.53 2.29 -7.47
C LEU A 100 -3.14 0.87 -7.91
N LEU A 101 -3.23 -0.09 -7.00
CA LEU A 101 -3.07 -1.50 -7.30
C LEU A 101 -4.35 -2.26 -6.95
N GLU A 102 -4.63 -3.36 -7.63
CA GLU A 102 -5.76 -4.24 -7.33
C GLU A 102 -5.31 -5.72 -7.35
N ASN A 103 -5.86 -6.55 -6.46
CA ASN A 103 -5.63 -8.00 -6.50
C ASN A 103 -6.85 -8.77 -7.03
N GLU A 104 -6.70 -10.08 -7.19
CA GLU A 104 -7.77 -10.98 -7.65
C GLU A 104 -9.02 -10.96 -6.73
N GLN A 105 -8.83 -10.68 -5.44
CA GLN A 105 -9.90 -10.53 -4.45
C GLN A 105 -10.56 -9.15 -4.48
N ARG A 106 -10.20 -8.29 -5.45
CA ARG A 106 -10.70 -6.91 -5.62
C ARG A 106 -10.41 -5.99 -4.45
N PHE A 107 -9.40 -6.30 -3.64
CA PHE A 107 -8.83 -5.30 -2.74
C PHE A 107 -8.06 -4.28 -3.55
N ARG A 108 -8.30 -3.01 -3.25
CA ARG A 108 -7.61 -1.89 -3.89
C ARG A 108 -6.63 -1.26 -2.93
N VAL A 109 -5.39 -1.09 -3.36
CA VAL A 109 -4.31 -0.48 -2.60
C VAL A 109 -4.01 0.89 -3.20
N TYR A 110 -4.48 1.94 -2.52
CA TYR A 110 -4.17 3.32 -2.83
C TYR A 110 -2.86 3.67 -2.13
N ARG A 111 -1.81 3.90 -2.93
CA ARG A 111 -0.49 4.30 -2.44
C ARG A 111 -0.36 5.80 -2.58
N PHE A 112 -0.07 6.46 -1.47
CA PHE A 112 0.22 7.87 -1.43
C PHE A 112 1.65 8.09 -0.94
N LYS A 113 2.33 9.09 -1.49
CA LYS A 113 3.54 9.67 -0.92
C LYS A 113 3.13 10.58 0.23
N GLY A 114 3.66 10.33 1.43
CA GLY A 114 3.42 11.13 2.62
C GLY A 114 4.53 12.16 2.81
N ALA A 115 4.18 13.44 2.85
CA ALA A 115 5.10 14.49 3.22
C ALA A 115 5.07 14.71 4.74
N TYR A 116 6.24 14.61 5.37
CA TYR A 116 6.44 14.87 6.79
C TYR A 116 7.50 15.99 6.98
N GLU A 117 7.90 16.28 8.21
CA GLU A 117 8.97 17.24 8.50
C GLU A 117 10.34 16.72 8.06
N SER A 118 10.59 15.42 8.23
CA SER A 118 11.74 14.74 7.63
C SER A 118 11.64 14.69 6.11
N ASP A 119 12.78 14.54 5.45
CA ASP A 119 12.92 14.26 4.01
C ASP A 119 12.82 12.76 3.65
N ALA A 120 12.51 11.90 4.63
CA ALA A 120 12.30 10.47 4.41
C ALA A 120 11.15 10.22 3.42
N ASP A 121 11.35 9.23 2.55
CA ASP A 121 10.31 8.78 1.63
C ASP A 121 9.32 7.86 2.37
N VAL A 122 8.09 8.34 2.57
CA VAL A 122 7.06 7.66 3.37
C VAL A 122 5.89 7.27 2.48
N GLU A 123 5.45 6.02 2.59
CA GLU A 123 4.19 5.54 2.03
C GLU A 123 3.08 5.70 3.06
N VAL A 124 1.99 6.37 2.65
CA VAL A 124 0.68 6.24 3.28
C VAL A 124 -0.14 5.32 2.39
N ARG A 125 -0.57 4.18 2.92
CA ARG A 125 -1.29 3.14 2.18
C ARG A 125 -2.70 2.98 2.74
N ALA A 126 -3.69 3.23 1.91
CA ALA A 126 -5.08 2.90 2.20
C ALA A 126 -5.51 1.69 1.37
N VAL A 127 -6.06 0.68 2.03
CA VAL A 127 -6.59 -0.53 1.39
C VAL A 127 -8.09 -0.53 1.51
N THR A 128 -8.81 -0.64 0.40
CA THR A 128 -10.27 -0.80 0.41
C THR A 128 -10.67 -2.19 -0.04
N ASP A 129 -11.76 -2.72 0.53
CA ASP A 129 -12.40 -3.93 0.05
C ASP A 129 -13.18 -3.70 -1.27
N SER A 130 -13.83 -4.74 -1.77
CA SER A 130 -14.65 -4.68 -2.99
C SER A 130 -15.88 -3.77 -2.86
N ALA A 131 -16.33 -3.46 -1.63
CA ALA A 131 -17.40 -2.51 -1.36
C ALA A 131 -16.89 -1.06 -1.27
N GLY A 132 -15.58 -0.84 -1.37
CA GLY A 132 -14.94 0.46 -1.26
C GLY A 132 -14.73 0.92 0.18
N LYS A 133 -14.94 0.04 1.18
CA LYS A 133 -14.72 0.36 2.59
C LYS A 133 -13.25 0.19 2.95
N LEU A 134 -12.74 1.08 3.80
CA LEU A 134 -11.39 0.97 4.34
C LEU A 134 -11.24 -0.34 5.13
N ALA A 135 -10.33 -1.20 4.67
CA ALA A 135 -10.01 -2.51 5.21
C ALA A 135 -8.57 -2.59 5.74
N GLY A 136 -7.73 -1.61 5.42
CA GLY A 136 -6.38 -1.49 5.95
C GLY A 136 -5.83 -0.08 5.81
N PHE A 137 -5.01 0.34 6.78
CA PHE A 137 -4.36 1.65 6.77
C PHE A 137 -2.96 1.52 7.35
N PHE A 138 -1.94 1.89 6.58
CA PHE A 138 -0.54 1.69 6.95
C PHE A 138 0.30 2.91 6.61
N ILE A 139 1.29 3.20 7.45
CA ILE A 139 2.26 4.27 7.24
C ILE A 139 3.64 3.66 7.48
N LYS A 140 4.52 3.73 6.49
CA LYS A 140 5.81 3.03 6.51
C LYS A 140 6.81 3.69 5.55
N PRO A 141 8.11 3.40 5.67
CA PRO A 141 9.08 3.79 4.64
C PRO A 141 8.65 3.28 3.27
N TRP A 142 8.88 4.09 2.24
CA TRP A 142 8.55 3.73 0.87
C TRP A 142 9.33 2.49 0.42
N ASN A 143 8.64 1.59 -0.28
CA ASN A 143 9.24 0.44 -0.94
C ASN A 143 8.65 0.33 -2.34
N GLU A 144 9.50 0.31 -3.36
CA GLU A 144 9.07 0.17 -4.77
C GLU A 144 8.37 -1.16 -5.01
N SER A 145 8.93 -2.25 -4.47
CA SER A 145 8.32 -3.57 -4.47
C SER A 145 7.24 -3.65 -3.40
N LEU A 146 6.02 -4.00 -3.81
CA LEU A 146 4.94 -4.27 -2.86
C LEU A 146 4.99 -5.69 -2.33
#